data_AF-A0A7W1J364-F1
#
_entry.id   AF-A0A7W1J364-F1
#
_cell.length_a   1.000
_cell.length_b   1.000
_cell.length_c   1.000
_cell.angle_alpha   90.00
_cell.angle_beta   90.00
_cell.angle_gamma   90.00
#
_symmetry.space_group_name_H-M   'P 1'
#
loop_
_entity.id
_entity.type
_entity.pdbx_description
1 polymer ?
#
loop_
_entity_poly.entity_id
_entity_poly.type
_entity_poly.pdbx_seq_one_letter_code
_entity_poly.pdbx_strand_id
1 'polypeptide(L)'
;VYMLITTFFLVFVIYLAFSRYGKIKLGQPDDEPEFGYFAWFAMLFQAGMGIGLVFWGVAEPVWHYGDPPLGLAEPGTPGAANLALQTAFFHWTLHPWAMYATIGVAIAYFSYRRGVSNLQISVVFRPLIGDRVDGPLGKTIDVIAILATLFGVAVSLGLGTLQIAAGLDSVFGVPSTVALMLIIIAVTAMAYMLSASTPLDKGINFLSQASMYLAILLLVYFLVVGPTLLQLNSFTQEIGVYMANLVPQSLRLSAFDPKEAEWLGSWTIFFWATWIAWGPYVGAFIARISKGRTIREFIVGVMIGPSLFSMIWFSVFGTAGIQLDNQTNGKFSETLYNDGAAVALFQFLENFPLALLTSILMLFLIFIFFVAGADAGCVVLGSMSAGGVLNPKTSIKLTWGVIMAVIAAVLLVVGGGGTDALDGLTNGAILAATPFGILMVPMCYGLLKTLQSDSRKEERQEMEEIMTSRPAPPGSPPRPATGGPSAQQMTAEDPLERGRHRTSE
;
A
#
# COMPACT_ATOMS: atom_id res chain seq x y z
N VAL A 1 -10.87 -2.91 -16.85
CA VAL A 1 -9.39 -2.82 -16.72
C VAL A 1 -8.95 -3.15 -15.30
N TYR A 2 -9.41 -2.41 -14.28
CA TYR A 2 -9.05 -2.63 -12.87
C TYR A 2 -9.09 -4.10 -12.43
N MET A 3 -10.24 -4.77 -12.56
CA MET A 3 -10.38 -6.19 -12.15
C MET A 3 -9.35 -7.12 -12.78
N LEU A 4 -9.02 -6.90 -14.06
CA LEU A 4 -8.02 -7.71 -14.75
C LEU A 4 -6.60 -7.44 -14.26
N ILE A 5 -6.22 -6.17 -14.10
CA ILE A 5 -4.86 -5.83 -13.69
C ILE A 5 -4.59 -6.20 -12.23
N THR A 6 -5.54 -5.99 -11.32
CA THR A 6 -5.37 -6.34 -9.89
C THR A 6 -5.26 -7.85 -9.71
N THR A 7 -6.09 -8.62 -10.41
CA THR A 7 -6.00 -10.09 -10.45
C THR A 7 -4.69 -10.55 -11.08
N PHE A 8 -4.26 -9.91 -12.17
CA PHE A 8 -2.96 -10.20 -12.79
C PHE A 8 -1.80 -9.99 -11.81
N PHE A 9 -1.77 -8.89 -11.05
CA PHE A 9 -0.73 -8.63 -10.07
C PHE A 9 -0.70 -9.70 -8.97
N LEU A 10 -1.87 -10.12 -8.48
CA LEU A 10 -2.00 -11.22 -7.53
C LEU A 10 -1.38 -12.51 -8.06
N VAL A 11 -1.77 -12.92 -9.27
CA VAL A 11 -1.22 -14.12 -9.92
C VAL A 11 0.29 -13.97 -10.17
N PHE A 12 0.75 -12.80 -10.58
CA PHE A 12 2.15 -12.52 -10.87
C PHE A 12 3.06 -12.66 -9.64
N VAL A 13 2.68 -12.09 -8.50
CA VAL A 13 3.50 -12.20 -7.28
C VAL A 13 3.47 -13.61 -6.70
N ILE A 14 2.33 -14.30 -6.76
CA ILE A 14 2.25 -15.73 -6.39
C ILE A 14 3.21 -16.54 -7.27
N TYR A 15 3.18 -16.34 -8.58
CA TYR A 15 4.11 -16.98 -9.51
C TYR A 15 5.57 -16.69 -9.13
N LEU A 16 5.94 -15.44 -8.87
CA LEU A 16 7.32 -15.09 -8.47
C LEU A 16 7.75 -15.81 -7.20
N ALA A 17 6.90 -15.83 -6.16
CA ALA A 17 7.20 -16.46 -4.88
C ALA A 17 7.44 -17.98 -5.00
N PHE A 18 6.64 -18.67 -5.80
CA PHE A 18 6.73 -20.13 -5.97
C PHE A 18 7.67 -20.58 -7.10
N SER A 19 8.06 -19.69 -8.01
CA SER A 19 9.03 -19.96 -9.06
C SER A 19 10.47 -20.09 -8.54
N ARG A 20 11.41 -20.40 -9.45
CA ARG A 20 12.86 -20.34 -9.17
C ARG A 20 13.34 -18.96 -8.73
N TYR A 21 12.67 -17.88 -9.16
CA TYR A 21 13.05 -16.51 -8.82
C TYR A 21 12.83 -16.20 -7.34
N GLY A 22 11.92 -16.91 -6.67
CA GLY A 22 11.65 -16.73 -5.24
C GLY A 22 12.87 -16.93 -4.34
N LYS A 23 13.91 -17.63 -4.82
CA LYS A 23 15.16 -17.86 -4.08
C LYS A 23 16.17 -16.70 -4.18
N ILE A 24 15.96 -15.76 -5.10
CA ILE A 24 16.88 -14.65 -5.33
C ILE A 24 16.79 -13.67 -4.16
N LYS A 25 17.93 -13.26 -3.60
CA LYS A 25 18.01 -12.21 -2.58
C LYS A 25 17.85 -10.82 -3.17
N LEU A 26 17.09 -9.96 -2.48
CA LEU A 26 16.95 -8.53 -2.73
C LEU A 26 18.15 -7.79 -2.15
N GLY A 27 19.31 -7.98 -2.79
CA GLY A 27 20.61 -7.52 -2.33
C GLY A 27 21.73 -8.34 -2.96
N GLN A 28 22.95 -8.17 -2.46
CA GLN A 28 24.07 -9.04 -2.81
C GLN A 28 23.84 -10.46 -2.27
N PRO A 29 24.49 -11.50 -2.85
CA PRO A 29 24.31 -12.89 -2.41
C PRO A 29 24.53 -13.12 -0.91
N ASP A 30 25.45 -12.36 -0.31
CA ASP A 30 25.82 -12.48 1.10
C ASP A 30 25.11 -11.48 2.01
N ASP A 31 24.24 -10.62 1.46
CA ASP A 31 23.47 -9.68 2.29
C ASP A 31 22.52 -10.44 3.22
N GLU A 32 22.42 -9.96 4.46
CA GLU A 32 21.47 -10.40 5.47
C GLU A 32 20.35 -9.36 5.67
N PRO A 33 19.15 -9.77 6.14
CA PRO A 33 18.08 -8.83 6.43
C PRO A 33 18.48 -7.77 7.47
N GLU A 34 18.33 -6.49 7.13
CA GLU A 34 18.66 -5.38 8.04
C GLU A 34 17.74 -5.33 9.28
N PHE A 35 16.54 -5.89 9.16
CA PHE A 35 15.53 -5.92 10.22
C PHE A 35 15.05 -7.34 10.48
N GLY A 36 14.96 -7.71 11.77
CA GLY A 36 14.34 -8.96 12.20
C GLY A 36 12.87 -9.05 11.78
N TYR A 37 12.30 -10.27 11.72
CA TYR A 37 10.95 -10.50 11.21
C TYR A 37 9.85 -9.69 11.91
N PHE A 38 9.91 -9.58 13.24
CA PHE A 38 8.92 -8.81 14.01
C PHE A 38 8.98 -7.31 13.69
N ALA A 39 10.18 -6.72 13.71
CA ALA A 39 10.37 -5.31 13.37
C ALA A 39 9.96 -5.01 11.93
N TRP A 40 10.30 -5.91 11.00
CA TRP A 40 9.88 -5.81 9.61
C TRP A 40 8.36 -5.83 9.47
N PHE A 41 7.68 -6.77 10.12
CA PHE A 41 6.21 -6.84 10.13
C PHE A 41 5.56 -5.60 10.74
N ALA A 42 6.08 -5.09 11.86
CA ALA A 42 5.60 -3.86 12.49
C ALA A 42 5.70 -2.65 11.54
N MET A 43 6.79 -2.55 10.77
CA MET A 43 6.95 -1.49 9.77
C MET A 43 6.02 -1.68 8.55
N LEU A 44 5.78 -2.92 8.10
CA LEU A 44 4.80 -3.21 7.04
C LEU A 44 3.39 -2.77 7.46
N PHE A 45 3.01 -3.08 8.71
CA PHE A 45 1.74 -2.68 9.29
C PHE A 45 1.55 -1.16 9.22
N GLN A 46 2.55 -0.40 9.67
CA GLN A 46 2.51 1.06 9.64
C GLN A 46 2.36 1.61 8.22
N ALA A 47 3.08 1.03 7.25
CA ALA A 47 3.18 1.59 5.91
C ALA A 47 1.88 1.49 5.10
N GLY A 48 1.11 0.42 5.29
CA GLY A 48 -0.04 0.12 4.41
C GLY A 48 -1.41 0.10 5.08
N MET A 49 -1.53 0.11 6.42
CA MET A 49 -2.83 -0.06 7.09
C MET A 49 -3.55 1.26 7.37
N GLY A 50 -2.80 2.31 7.73
CA GLY A 50 -3.20 3.72 7.74
C GLY A 50 -4.57 4.08 8.35
N ILE A 51 -5.07 5.26 7.96
CA ILE A 51 -6.40 5.78 8.34
C ILE A 51 -7.51 4.91 7.76
N GLY A 52 -7.29 4.34 6.57
CA GLY A 52 -8.31 3.59 5.85
C GLY A 52 -8.88 2.43 6.68
N LEU A 53 -8.04 1.66 7.37
CA LEU A 53 -8.49 0.53 8.18
C LEU A 53 -9.37 0.97 9.36
N VAL A 54 -9.06 2.13 9.96
CA VAL A 54 -9.84 2.70 11.07
C VAL A 54 -11.17 3.26 10.56
N PHE A 55 -11.15 3.98 9.43
CA PHE A 55 -12.33 4.57 8.79
C PHE A 55 -13.32 3.48 8.35
N TRP A 56 -12.85 2.51 7.56
CA TRP A 56 -13.69 1.50 6.94
C TRP A 56 -13.95 0.28 7.83
N GLY A 57 -13.16 0.09 8.89
CA GLY A 57 -13.21 -1.11 9.75
C GLY A 57 -14.59 -1.42 10.34
N VAL A 58 -15.35 -0.38 10.68
CA VAL A 58 -16.77 -0.48 11.08
C VAL A 58 -17.68 -0.11 9.91
N ALA A 59 -17.35 0.96 9.18
CA ALA A 59 -18.25 1.56 8.21
C ALA A 59 -18.59 0.61 7.05
N GLU A 60 -17.60 -0.06 6.45
CA GLU A 60 -17.83 -0.91 5.28
C GLU A 60 -18.70 -2.15 5.60
N PRO A 61 -18.41 -2.95 6.64
CA PRO A 61 -19.26 -4.08 6.99
C PRO A 61 -20.69 -3.69 7.39
N VAL A 62 -20.85 -2.59 8.13
CA VAL A 62 -22.18 -2.12 8.54
C VAL A 62 -22.97 -1.58 7.34
N TRP A 63 -22.30 -0.83 6.47
CA TRP A 63 -22.91 -0.36 5.21
C TRP A 63 -23.40 -1.53 4.38
N HIS A 64 -22.56 -2.54 4.16
CA HIS A 64 -22.90 -3.72 3.36
C HIS A 64 -23.87 -4.68 4.06
N TYR A 65 -24.11 -4.53 5.36
CA TYR A 65 -25.11 -5.32 6.06
C TYR A 65 -26.53 -4.77 5.86
N GLY A 66 -26.67 -3.44 5.89
CA GLY A 66 -27.92 -2.75 5.58
C GLY A 66 -28.21 -2.62 4.08
N ASP A 67 -27.19 -2.62 3.24
CA ASP A 67 -27.29 -2.59 1.78
C ASP A 67 -26.36 -3.65 1.16
N PRO A 68 -26.80 -4.93 1.11
CA PRO A 68 -25.97 -6.04 0.68
C PRO A 68 -25.42 -5.86 -0.74
N PRO A 69 -24.09 -6.04 -0.93
CA PRO A 69 -23.43 -5.94 -2.22
C PRO A 69 -24.19 -6.69 -3.30
N LEU A 70 -24.49 -5.99 -4.39
CA LEU A 70 -25.04 -6.58 -5.61
C LEU A 70 -26.42 -7.26 -5.40
N GLY A 71 -27.11 -6.95 -4.31
CA GLY A 71 -28.40 -7.57 -3.96
C GLY A 71 -28.33 -9.08 -3.73
N LEU A 72 -27.14 -9.62 -3.40
CA LEU A 72 -26.92 -11.07 -3.25
C LEU A 72 -27.47 -11.64 -1.94
N ALA A 73 -27.92 -10.79 -1.03
CA ALA A 73 -28.58 -11.17 0.21
C ALA A 73 -29.65 -10.12 0.57
N GLU A 74 -30.61 -10.52 1.41
CA GLU A 74 -31.58 -9.59 1.98
C GLU A 74 -30.92 -8.77 3.12
N PRO A 75 -31.14 -7.45 3.17
CA PRO A 75 -30.65 -6.59 4.26
C PRO A 75 -30.97 -7.14 5.65
N GLY A 76 -30.04 -6.97 6.60
CA GLY A 76 -30.29 -7.35 7.99
C GLY A 76 -30.37 -8.86 8.26
N THR A 77 -30.00 -9.70 7.29
CA THR A 77 -30.02 -11.16 7.45
C THR A 77 -28.63 -11.74 7.75
N PRO A 78 -28.54 -12.96 8.31
CA PRO A 78 -27.24 -13.64 8.45
C PRO A 78 -26.48 -13.79 7.13
N GLY A 79 -27.19 -13.92 6.00
CA GLY A 79 -26.59 -13.94 4.68
C GLY A 79 -25.90 -12.62 4.32
N ALA A 80 -26.55 -11.48 4.63
CA ALA A 80 -25.97 -10.16 4.46
C ALA A 80 -24.73 -9.94 5.35
N ALA A 81 -24.75 -10.44 6.59
CA ALA A 81 -23.60 -10.32 7.50
C ALA A 81 -22.35 -11.01 6.95
N ASN A 82 -22.50 -12.24 6.44
CA ASN A 82 -21.39 -12.98 5.82
C ASN A 82 -20.90 -12.26 4.55
N LEU A 83 -21.81 -11.84 3.68
CA LEU A 83 -21.46 -11.12 2.45
C LEU A 83 -20.73 -9.80 2.73
N ALA A 84 -21.15 -9.06 3.74
CA ALA A 84 -20.54 -7.80 4.15
C ALA A 84 -19.08 -7.98 4.59
N LEU A 85 -18.82 -8.96 5.47
CA LEU A 85 -17.47 -9.27 5.94
C LEU A 85 -16.60 -9.86 4.82
N GLN A 86 -17.15 -10.74 3.99
CA GLN A 86 -16.47 -11.28 2.82
C GLN A 86 -16.01 -10.16 1.87
N THR A 87 -16.87 -9.17 1.63
CA THR A 87 -16.57 -8.03 0.75
C THR A 87 -15.44 -7.17 1.34
N ALA A 88 -15.48 -6.90 2.65
CA ALA A 88 -14.38 -6.21 3.33
C ALA A 88 -13.07 -7.02 3.25
N PHE A 89 -13.11 -8.35 3.44
CA PHE A 89 -11.92 -9.19 3.28
C PHE A 89 -11.36 -9.07 1.85
N PHE A 90 -12.22 -9.03 0.84
CA PHE A 90 -11.79 -8.88 -0.55
C PHE A 90 -11.06 -7.56 -0.82
N HIS A 91 -11.58 -6.44 -0.33
CA HIS A 91 -11.01 -5.12 -0.57
C HIS A 91 -9.69 -4.86 0.19
N TRP A 92 -9.45 -5.55 1.32
CA TRP A 92 -8.37 -5.20 2.26
C TRP A 92 -7.27 -6.25 2.43
N THR A 93 -7.32 -7.37 1.70
CA THR A 93 -6.38 -8.50 1.89
C THR A 93 -5.48 -8.76 0.67
N LEU A 94 -5.56 -9.90 -0.01
CA LEU A 94 -4.47 -10.31 -0.92
C LEU A 94 -4.24 -9.37 -2.11
N HIS A 95 -5.30 -8.81 -2.69
CA HIS A 95 -5.22 -7.92 -3.85
C HIS A 95 -4.45 -6.62 -3.60
N PRO A 96 -4.77 -5.78 -2.58
CA PRO A 96 -3.99 -4.57 -2.32
C PRO A 96 -2.51 -4.89 -2.04
N TRP A 97 -2.25 -5.89 -1.21
CA TRP A 97 -0.89 -6.28 -0.85
C TRP A 97 -0.11 -6.89 -2.01
N ALA A 98 -0.76 -7.55 -2.96
CA ALA A 98 -0.12 -8.01 -4.20
C ALA A 98 0.34 -6.84 -5.09
N MET A 99 -0.43 -5.75 -5.15
CA MET A 99 -0.04 -4.55 -5.89
C MET A 99 1.18 -3.88 -5.27
N TYR A 100 1.21 -3.77 -3.94
CA TYR A 100 2.38 -3.28 -3.22
C TYR A 100 3.60 -4.19 -3.36
N ALA A 101 3.40 -5.50 -3.26
CA ALA A 101 4.47 -6.47 -3.45
C ALA A 101 5.04 -6.41 -4.87
N THR A 102 4.20 -6.21 -5.90
CA THR A 102 4.63 -6.08 -7.30
C THR A 102 5.59 -4.91 -7.49
N ILE A 103 5.25 -3.74 -6.98
CA ILE A 103 6.09 -2.54 -7.10
C ILE A 103 7.32 -2.67 -6.20
N GLY A 104 7.13 -3.13 -4.97
CA GLY A 104 8.20 -3.23 -3.99
C GLY A 104 9.27 -4.25 -4.39
N VAL A 105 8.91 -5.40 -4.96
CA VAL A 105 9.90 -6.37 -5.48
C VAL A 105 10.64 -5.80 -6.68
N ALA A 106 9.96 -5.05 -7.54
CA ALA A 106 10.59 -4.39 -8.69
C ALA A 106 11.62 -3.35 -8.22
N ILE A 107 11.23 -2.44 -7.34
CA ILE A 107 12.14 -1.41 -6.80
C ILE A 107 13.29 -2.07 -6.04
N ALA A 108 13.01 -2.99 -5.11
CA ALA A 108 14.05 -3.65 -4.32
C ALA A 108 15.06 -4.39 -5.17
N TYR A 109 14.61 -5.08 -6.22
CA TYR A 109 15.49 -5.81 -7.12
C TYR A 109 16.41 -4.86 -7.90
N PHE A 110 15.86 -3.82 -8.53
CA PHE A 110 16.68 -2.88 -9.30
C PHE A 110 17.61 -2.05 -8.42
N SER A 111 17.19 -1.68 -7.22
CA SER A 111 18.02 -0.87 -6.32
C SER A 111 19.09 -1.68 -5.60
N TYR A 112 18.74 -2.86 -5.05
CA TYR A 112 19.68 -3.60 -4.19
C TYR A 112 20.43 -4.71 -4.91
N ARG A 113 19.80 -5.42 -5.86
CA ARG A 113 20.48 -6.46 -6.64
C ARG A 113 21.29 -5.87 -7.79
N ARG A 114 20.69 -4.93 -8.54
CA ARG A 114 21.32 -4.29 -9.70
C ARG A 114 22.12 -3.03 -9.36
N GLY A 115 22.07 -2.57 -8.11
CA GLY A 115 22.84 -1.41 -7.65
C GLY A 115 22.45 -0.09 -8.30
N VAL A 116 21.22 0.03 -8.83
CA VAL A 116 20.78 1.31 -9.41
C VAL A 116 20.48 2.29 -8.27
N SER A 117 21.27 3.36 -8.21
CA SER A 117 21.25 4.36 -7.12
C SER A 117 19.99 5.21 -7.06
N ASN A 118 19.17 5.22 -8.12
CA ASN A 118 17.96 6.04 -8.21
C ASN A 118 16.72 5.17 -7.96
N LEU A 119 15.91 5.51 -6.95
CA LEU A 119 14.60 4.88 -6.66
C LEU A 119 13.49 5.32 -7.64
N GLN A 120 13.84 5.74 -8.85
CA GLN A 120 12.86 6.14 -9.85
C GLN A 120 12.17 4.91 -10.44
N ILE A 121 10.85 4.98 -10.60
CA ILE A 121 10.07 3.86 -11.13
C ILE A 121 10.42 3.59 -12.60
N SER A 122 10.79 4.64 -13.35
CA SER A 122 11.23 4.54 -14.74
C SER A 122 12.42 3.61 -14.95
N VAL A 123 13.29 3.42 -13.96
CA VAL A 123 14.46 2.52 -14.02
C VAL A 123 14.05 1.08 -14.33
N VAL A 124 12.92 0.62 -13.78
CA VAL A 124 12.40 -0.74 -13.97
C VAL A 124 12.07 -1.01 -15.45
N PHE A 125 11.86 0.04 -16.24
CA PHE A 125 11.52 -0.05 -17.67
C PHE A 125 12.74 -0.09 -18.57
N ARG A 126 13.98 0.07 -18.06
CA ARG A 126 15.20 0.02 -18.87
C ARG A 126 15.34 -1.25 -19.72
N PRO A 127 14.97 -2.46 -19.24
CA PRO A 127 14.98 -3.68 -20.06
C PRO A 127 14.01 -3.66 -21.25
N LEU A 128 13.03 -2.74 -21.25
CA LEU A 128 11.98 -2.63 -22.26
C LEU A 128 12.27 -1.51 -23.25
N ILE A 129 12.65 -0.32 -22.75
CA ILE A 129 12.80 0.89 -23.56
C ILE A 129 14.26 1.34 -23.73
N GLY A 130 15.21 0.62 -23.12
CA GLY A 130 16.65 0.92 -23.19
C GLY A 130 16.98 2.28 -22.57
N ASP A 131 17.90 3.00 -23.22
CA ASP A 131 18.38 4.31 -22.75
C ASP A 131 17.34 5.42 -22.84
N ARG A 132 16.17 5.15 -23.46
CA ARG A 132 15.04 6.09 -23.46
C ARG A 132 14.45 6.31 -22.06
N VAL A 133 14.80 5.48 -21.07
CA VAL A 133 14.52 5.73 -19.65
C VAL A 133 15.11 7.04 -19.18
N ASP A 134 16.29 7.43 -19.66
CA ASP A 134 16.94 8.67 -19.23
C ASP A 134 16.35 9.92 -19.93
N GLY A 135 15.48 9.70 -20.91
CA GLY A 135 14.85 10.73 -21.72
C GLY A 135 13.41 11.07 -21.30
N PRO A 136 12.65 11.70 -22.20
CA PRO A 136 11.26 12.11 -21.94
C PRO A 136 10.34 10.96 -21.54
N LEU A 137 10.53 9.76 -22.08
CA LEU A 137 9.67 8.60 -21.77
C LEU A 137 9.79 8.15 -20.32
N GLY A 138 11.00 8.03 -19.78
CA GLY A 138 11.18 7.71 -18.36
C GLY A 138 10.64 8.81 -17.45
N LYS A 139 10.88 10.08 -17.81
CA LYS A 139 10.29 11.22 -17.08
C LYS A 139 8.77 11.18 -17.05
N THR A 140 8.11 10.80 -18.14
CA THR A 140 6.64 10.63 -18.18
C THR A 140 6.19 9.52 -17.22
N ILE A 141 6.90 8.39 -17.16
CA ILE A 141 6.60 7.30 -16.21
C ILE A 141 6.71 7.80 -14.77
N ASP A 142 7.80 8.50 -14.44
CA ASP A 142 8.00 9.04 -13.09
C ASP A 142 6.96 10.11 -12.73
N VAL A 143 6.57 10.98 -13.66
CA VAL A 143 5.49 11.96 -13.46
C VAL A 143 4.16 11.28 -13.18
N ILE A 144 3.80 10.24 -13.94
CA ILE A 144 2.57 9.48 -13.70
C ILE A 144 2.60 8.84 -12.30
N ALA A 145 3.75 8.31 -11.88
CA ALA A 145 3.90 7.74 -10.55
C ALA A 145 3.82 8.80 -9.42
N ILE A 146 4.39 9.99 -9.64
CA ILE A 146 4.26 11.14 -8.73
C ILE A 146 2.79 11.54 -8.59
N LEU A 147 2.06 11.67 -9.71
CA LEU A 147 0.65 12.03 -9.70
C LEU A 147 -0.20 10.96 -8.99
N ALA A 148 0.03 9.68 -9.30
CA ALA A 148 -0.65 8.58 -8.61
C ALA A 148 -0.44 8.66 -7.10
N THR A 149 0.81 8.82 -6.65
CA THR A 149 1.16 8.98 -5.23
C THR A 149 0.46 10.18 -4.60
N LEU A 150 0.48 11.32 -5.29
CA LEU A 150 -0.09 12.58 -4.81
C LEU A 150 -1.58 12.45 -4.53
N PHE A 151 -2.35 11.93 -5.48
CA PHE A 151 -3.78 11.71 -5.31
C PHE A 151 -4.08 10.61 -4.28
N GLY A 152 -3.29 9.54 -4.25
CA GLY A 152 -3.42 8.49 -3.26
C GLY A 152 -3.28 9.01 -1.83
N VAL A 153 -2.25 9.81 -1.56
CA VAL A 153 -2.07 10.45 -0.24
C VAL A 153 -3.22 11.42 0.03
N ALA A 154 -3.60 12.26 -0.95
CA ALA A 154 -4.68 13.24 -0.77
C ALA A 154 -6.03 12.60 -0.39
N VAL A 155 -6.39 11.43 -0.95
CA VAL A 155 -7.58 10.67 -0.53
C VAL A 155 -7.52 10.32 0.94
N SER A 156 -6.36 9.87 1.41
CA SER A 156 -6.19 9.48 2.82
C SER A 156 -6.19 10.66 3.77
N LEU A 157 -5.66 11.81 3.34
CA LEU A 157 -5.83 13.07 4.08
C LEU A 157 -7.31 13.45 4.17
N GLY A 158 -8.04 13.35 3.06
CA GLY A 158 -9.49 13.60 3.03
C GLY A 158 -10.27 12.70 4.00
N LEU A 159 -10.05 11.38 3.94
CA LEU A 159 -10.65 10.41 4.88
C LEU A 159 -10.31 10.74 6.33
N GLY A 160 -9.05 11.06 6.61
CA GLY A 160 -8.62 11.44 7.95
C GLY A 160 -9.27 12.72 8.44
N THR A 161 -9.46 13.70 7.57
CA THR A 161 -10.12 14.97 7.89
C THR A 161 -11.59 14.75 8.22
N LEU A 162 -12.30 13.95 7.40
CA LEU A 162 -13.69 13.57 7.64
C LEU A 162 -13.82 12.83 8.98
N GLN A 163 -12.93 11.88 9.25
CA GLN A 163 -12.94 11.09 10.49
C GLN A 163 -12.66 11.95 11.73
N ILE A 164 -11.68 12.87 11.67
CA ILE A 164 -11.39 13.77 12.79
C ILE A 164 -12.56 14.72 13.03
N ALA A 165 -13.16 15.28 11.96
CA ALA A 165 -14.32 16.15 12.10
C ALA A 165 -15.49 15.43 12.78
N ALA A 166 -15.85 14.23 12.30
CA ALA A 166 -16.91 13.40 12.89
C ALA A 166 -16.63 13.07 14.37
N GLY A 167 -15.37 12.79 14.71
CA GLY A 167 -14.99 12.53 16.10
C GLY A 167 -15.02 13.75 17.00
N LEU A 168 -14.68 14.94 16.49
CA LEU A 168 -14.83 16.18 17.25
C LEU A 168 -16.30 16.53 17.50
N ASP A 169 -17.17 16.21 16.55
CA ASP A 169 -18.61 16.38 16.68
C ASP A 169 -19.18 15.45 17.75
N SER A 170 -18.92 14.14 17.64
CA SER A 170 -19.39 13.14 18.62
C SER A 170 -18.85 13.40 20.04
N VAL A 171 -17.56 13.72 20.19
CA VAL A 171 -16.92 13.82 21.51
C VAL A 171 -17.11 15.20 22.16
N PHE A 172 -17.05 16.27 21.37
CA PHE A 172 -17.01 17.64 21.87
C PHE A 172 -18.20 18.50 21.39
N GLY A 173 -19.10 17.97 20.57
CA GLY A 173 -20.24 18.69 20.01
C GLY A 173 -19.84 19.78 19.01
N VAL A 174 -18.67 19.66 18.37
CA VAL A 174 -18.18 20.65 17.39
C VAL A 174 -18.71 20.26 16.00
N PRO A 175 -19.60 21.06 15.38
CA PRO A 175 -20.24 20.68 14.13
C PRO A 175 -19.26 20.44 12.99
N SER A 176 -19.47 19.33 12.26
CA SER A 176 -18.67 18.90 11.11
C SER A 176 -18.87 19.78 9.87
N THR A 177 -18.37 21.02 9.90
CA THR A 177 -18.49 21.99 8.80
C THR A 177 -17.28 21.94 7.86
N VAL A 178 -17.46 22.39 6.60
CA VAL A 178 -16.34 22.57 5.64
C VAL A 178 -15.25 23.47 6.22
N ALA A 179 -15.62 24.52 6.96
CA ALA A 179 -14.65 25.40 7.62
C ALA A 179 -13.79 24.65 8.65
N LEU A 180 -14.40 23.79 9.48
CA LEU A 180 -13.68 22.94 10.43
C LEU A 180 -12.74 21.98 9.69
N MET A 181 -13.21 21.34 8.62
CA MET A 181 -12.41 20.42 7.81
C MET A 181 -11.17 21.11 7.21
N LEU A 182 -11.32 22.33 6.70
CA LEU A 182 -10.19 23.13 6.20
C LEU A 182 -9.20 23.50 7.32
N ILE A 183 -9.69 23.79 8.53
CA ILE A 183 -8.84 24.03 9.71
C ILE A 183 -8.08 22.76 10.08
N ILE A 184 -8.74 21.60 10.10
CA ILE A 184 -8.10 20.30 10.38
C ILE A 184 -6.98 20.04 9.36
N ILE A 185 -7.24 20.25 8.06
CA ILE A 185 -6.22 20.12 7.01
C ILE A 185 -5.05 21.07 7.27
N ALA A 186 -5.30 22.34 7.59
CA ALA A 186 -4.23 23.30 7.86
C ALA A 186 -3.38 22.91 9.09
N VAL A 187 -4.01 22.50 10.19
CA VAL A 187 -3.32 22.10 11.43
C VAL A 187 -2.50 20.84 11.23
N THR A 188 -3.10 19.82 10.61
CA THR A 188 -2.39 18.56 10.29
C THR A 188 -1.28 18.78 9.27
N ALA A 189 -1.46 19.68 8.30
CA ALA A 189 -0.43 20.09 7.36
C ALA A 189 0.79 20.67 8.06
N MET A 190 0.59 21.59 9.01
CA MET A 190 1.70 22.08 9.83
C MET A 190 2.37 20.94 10.61
N ALA A 191 1.60 20.04 11.22
CA ALA A 191 2.13 18.94 12.01
C ALA A 191 3.02 17.97 11.20
N TYR A 192 2.53 17.49 10.05
CA TYR A 192 3.33 16.56 9.23
C TYR A 192 4.50 17.25 8.52
N MET A 193 4.38 18.53 8.17
CA MET A 193 5.50 19.28 7.57
C MET A 193 6.61 19.53 8.59
N LEU A 194 6.26 19.78 9.85
CA LEU A 194 7.23 19.83 10.95
C LEU A 194 7.91 18.47 11.14
N SER A 195 7.13 17.38 11.16
CA SER A 195 7.66 16.01 11.24
C SER A 195 8.64 15.72 10.09
N ALA A 196 8.22 15.98 8.85
CA ALA A 196 9.03 15.76 7.65
C ALA A 196 10.31 16.61 7.61
N SER A 197 10.36 17.71 8.36
CA SER A 197 11.53 18.58 8.46
C SER A 197 12.55 18.10 9.49
N THR A 198 12.17 17.20 10.40
CA THR A 198 13.07 16.62 11.39
C THR A 198 13.85 15.42 10.83
N PRO A 199 15.09 15.17 11.30
CA PRO A 199 15.86 13.99 10.89
C PRO A 199 15.14 12.68 11.24
N LEU A 200 15.11 11.73 10.29
CA LEU A 200 14.37 10.46 10.34
C LEU A 200 14.67 9.58 11.57
N ASP A 201 15.86 9.69 12.16
CA ASP A 201 16.44 8.62 12.98
C ASP A 201 15.83 8.41 14.38
N LYS A 202 14.88 9.25 14.83
CA LYS A 202 14.25 9.08 16.17
C LYS A 202 12.73 9.25 16.22
N GLY A 203 12.13 10.13 15.41
CA GLY A 203 10.71 10.48 15.52
C GLY A 203 9.75 9.42 14.96
N ILE A 204 10.03 8.91 13.76
CA ILE A 204 9.13 7.98 13.04
C ILE A 204 9.02 6.64 13.77
N ASN A 205 10.13 6.15 14.34
CA ASN A 205 10.15 4.87 15.04
C ASN A 205 9.35 4.89 16.35
N PHE A 206 9.35 6.01 17.09
CA PHE A 206 8.56 6.13 18.32
C PHE A 206 7.07 6.28 18.01
N LEU A 207 6.72 7.22 17.11
CA LEU A 207 5.32 7.51 16.81
C LEU A 207 4.61 6.31 16.18
N SER A 208 5.34 5.50 15.42
CA SER A 208 4.75 4.30 14.83
C SER A 208 4.64 3.10 15.74
N GLN A 209 5.61 2.90 16.64
CA GLN A 209 5.45 1.91 17.69
C GLN A 209 4.27 2.29 18.58
N ALA A 210 4.13 3.57 18.93
CA ALA A 210 3.00 4.06 19.72
C ALA A 210 1.65 3.79 19.03
N SER A 211 1.50 4.10 17.74
CA SER A 211 0.25 3.81 17.02
C SER A 211 -0.03 2.31 16.88
N MET A 212 1.00 1.49 16.65
CA MET A 212 0.83 0.03 16.59
C MET A 212 0.38 -0.54 17.93
N TYR A 213 1.02 -0.17 19.04
CA TYR A 213 0.61 -0.61 20.38
C TYR A 213 -0.80 -0.13 20.72
N LEU A 214 -1.14 1.12 20.36
CA LEU A 214 -2.47 1.67 20.57
C LEU A 214 -3.54 0.95 19.74
N ALA A 215 -3.26 0.66 18.47
CA ALA A 215 -4.17 -0.10 17.61
C ALA A 215 -4.39 -1.53 18.14
N ILE A 216 -3.33 -2.22 18.58
CA ILE A 216 -3.44 -3.55 19.19
C ILE A 216 -4.22 -3.49 20.51
N LEU A 217 -3.95 -2.48 21.35
CA LEU A 217 -4.67 -2.28 22.61
C LEU A 217 -6.17 -2.11 22.37
N LEU A 218 -6.54 -1.25 21.42
CA LEU A 218 -7.94 -1.01 21.05
C LEU A 218 -8.58 -2.27 20.45
N LEU A 219 -7.87 -2.99 19.58
CA LEU A 219 -8.34 -4.25 19.01
C LEU A 219 -8.61 -5.30 20.10
N VAL A 220 -7.69 -5.49 21.05
CA VAL A 220 -7.87 -6.42 22.17
C VAL A 220 -9.02 -5.99 23.06
N TYR A 221 -9.14 -4.69 23.32
CA TYR A 221 -10.25 -4.13 24.09
C TYR A 221 -11.61 -4.46 23.44
N PHE A 222 -11.80 -4.17 22.16
CA PHE A 222 -13.07 -4.44 21.46
C PHE A 222 -13.31 -5.93 21.18
N LEU A 223 -12.27 -6.75 21.15
CA LEU A 223 -12.41 -8.20 21.12
C LEU A 223 -12.99 -8.73 22.44
N VAL A 224 -12.59 -8.16 23.58
CA VAL A 224 -13.02 -8.62 24.91
C VAL A 224 -14.39 -8.05 25.29
N VAL A 225 -14.64 -6.79 24.98
CA VAL A 225 -15.87 -6.09 25.35
C VAL A 225 -17.00 -6.31 24.33
N GLY A 226 -16.64 -6.59 23.08
CA GLY A 226 -17.59 -6.98 22.03
C GLY A 226 -18.04 -8.45 22.12
N PRO A 227 -18.76 -8.94 21.10
CA PRO A 227 -19.23 -10.33 21.06
C PRO A 227 -18.08 -11.29 20.70
N THR A 228 -17.18 -11.57 21.64
CA THR A 228 -15.93 -12.32 21.40
C THR A 228 -16.13 -13.61 20.61
N LEU A 229 -17.12 -14.43 21.00
CA LEU A 229 -17.38 -15.71 20.32
C LEU A 229 -17.83 -15.50 18.87
N LEU A 230 -18.68 -14.48 18.61
CA LEU A 230 -19.12 -14.16 17.26
C LEU A 230 -17.95 -13.63 16.43
N GLN A 231 -17.12 -12.74 16.98
CA GLN A 231 -15.94 -12.19 16.28
C GLN A 231 -14.95 -13.30 15.88
N LEU A 232 -14.68 -14.27 16.78
CA LEU A 232 -13.79 -15.40 16.49
C LEU A 232 -14.39 -16.39 15.48
N ASN A 233 -15.70 -16.63 15.56
CA ASN A 233 -16.41 -17.48 14.59
C ASN A 233 -16.44 -16.83 13.21
N SER A 234 -16.77 -15.54 13.13
CA SER A 234 -16.73 -14.75 11.90
C SER A 234 -15.34 -14.78 11.28
N PHE A 235 -14.27 -14.55 12.06
CA PHE A 235 -12.90 -14.64 11.54
C PHE A 235 -12.63 -15.98 10.87
N THR A 236 -12.95 -17.09 11.53
CA THR A 236 -12.68 -18.44 11.03
C THR A 236 -13.52 -18.76 9.80
N GLN A 237 -14.81 -18.43 9.83
CA GLN A 237 -15.74 -18.69 8.75
C GLN A 237 -15.40 -17.86 7.51
N GLU A 238 -15.19 -16.55 7.68
CA GLU A 238 -14.99 -15.62 6.58
C GLU A 238 -13.64 -15.80 5.89
N ILE A 239 -12.63 -16.37 6.56
CA ILE A 239 -11.43 -16.87 5.89
C ILE A 239 -11.80 -17.94 4.86
N GLY A 240 -12.60 -18.94 5.25
CA GLY A 240 -13.03 -20.01 4.35
C GLY A 240 -13.86 -19.49 3.18
N VAL A 241 -14.80 -18.59 3.47
CA VAL A 241 -15.69 -17.96 2.49
C VAL A 241 -14.92 -17.07 1.51
N TYR A 242 -13.95 -16.29 2.00
CA TYR A 242 -13.04 -15.49 1.18
C TYR A 242 -12.21 -16.36 0.23
N MET A 243 -11.58 -17.42 0.75
CA MET A 243 -10.76 -18.32 -0.06
C MET A 243 -11.58 -19.03 -1.15
N ALA A 244 -12.81 -19.42 -0.85
CA ALA A 244 -13.71 -20.05 -1.82
C ALA A 244 -14.16 -19.09 -2.95
N ASN A 245 -14.26 -17.79 -2.65
CA ASN A 245 -14.81 -16.78 -3.56
C ASN A 245 -13.76 -15.86 -4.19
N LEU A 246 -12.48 -16.07 -3.88
CA LEU A 246 -11.39 -15.24 -4.40
C LEU A 246 -11.47 -15.07 -5.92
N VAL A 247 -11.53 -16.18 -6.67
CA VAL A 247 -11.52 -16.15 -8.15
C VAL A 247 -12.81 -15.53 -8.74
N PRO A 248 -14.03 -15.94 -8.34
CA PRO A 248 -15.25 -15.29 -8.81
C PRO A 248 -15.30 -13.78 -8.56
N GLN A 249 -14.87 -13.34 -7.38
CA GLN A 249 -14.86 -11.91 -7.05
C GLN A 249 -13.78 -11.14 -7.84
N SER A 250 -12.58 -11.71 -7.98
CA SER A 250 -11.49 -11.16 -8.79
C SER A 250 -11.88 -10.85 -10.23
N LEU A 251 -12.80 -11.64 -10.81
CA LEU A 251 -13.19 -11.54 -12.22
C LEU A 251 -14.61 -11.02 -12.42
N ARG A 252 -15.26 -10.49 -11.38
CA ARG A 252 -16.62 -9.95 -11.51
C ARG A 252 -16.61 -8.60 -12.25
N LEU A 253 -17.26 -8.58 -13.41
CA LEU A 253 -17.36 -7.40 -14.28
C LEU A 253 -18.79 -6.90 -14.48
N SER A 254 -19.78 -7.65 -14.00
CA SER A 254 -21.20 -7.31 -14.09
C SER A 254 -21.66 -6.92 -15.50
N ALA A 255 -21.32 -7.76 -16.48
CA ALA A 255 -21.47 -7.47 -17.91
C ALA A 255 -22.92 -7.23 -18.38
N PHE A 256 -23.91 -7.68 -17.61
CA PHE A 256 -25.32 -7.61 -17.97
C PHE A 256 -26.19 -6.89 -16.94
N ASP A 257 -25.59 -6.35 -15.88
CA ASP A 257 -26.32 -5.64 -14.82
C ASP A 257 -25.69 -4.27 -14.56
N PRO A 258 -26.31 -3.18 -15.07
CA PRO A 258 -25.81 -1.84 -14.87
C PRO A 258 -25.74 -1.40 -13.40
N LYS A 259 -26.65 -1.87 -12.54
CA LYS A 259 -26.66 -1.51 -11.12
C LYS A 259 -25.51 -2.18 -10.38
N GLU A 260 -25.25 -3.45 -10.70
CA GLU A 260 -24.06 -4.11 -10.18
C GLU A 260 -22.76 -3.43 -10.64
N ALA A 261 -22.71 -2.97 -11.91
CA ALA A 261 -21.56 -2.26 -12.44
C ALA A 261 -21.32 -0.91 -11.75
N GLU A 262 -22.39 -0.20 -11.38
CA GLU A 262 -22.33 1.02 -10.58
C GLU A 262 -21.76 0.75 -9.18
N TRP A 263 -22.26 -0.28 -8.49
CA TRP A 263 -21.74 -0.68 -7.18
C TRP A 263 -20.24 -1.03 -7.25
N LEU A 264 -19.81 -1.77 -8.27
CA LEU A 264 -18.40 -2.07 -8.50
C LEU A 264 -17.56 -0.80 -8.68
N GLY A 265 -18.12 0.23 -9.31
CA GLY A 265 -17.52 1.56 -9.46
C GLY A 265 -17.24 2.21 -8.10
N SER A 266 -18.27 2.30 -7.26
CA SER A 266 -18.24 3.00 -5.97
C SER A 266 -17.44 2.29 -4.89
N TRP A 267 -17.31 0.97 -4.97
CA TRP A 267 -16.62 0.16 -3.95
C TRP A 267 -15.33 -0.45 -4.48
N THR A 268 -15.45 -1.50 -5.28
CA THR A 268 -14.30 -2.33 -5.67
C THR A 268 -13.28 -1.56 -6.52
N ILE A 269 -13.75 -0.79 -7.50
CA ILE A 269 -12.89 0.02 -8.37
C ILE A 269 -12.31 1.21 -7.60
N PHE A 270 -13.09 1.84 -6.72
CA PHE A 270 -12.57 2.86 -5.80
C PHE A 270 -11.39 2.33 -4.96
N PHE A 271 -11.53 1.16 -4.34
CA PHE A 271 -10.46 0.54 -3.58
C PHE A 271 -9.26 0.20 -4.49
N TRP A 272 -9.48 -0.43 -5.64
CA TRP A 272 -8.38 -0.72 -6.58
C TRP A 272 -7.66 0.53 -7.05
N ALA A 273 -8.37 1.62 -7.34
CA ALA A 273 -7.77 2.89 -7.67
C ALA A 273 -6.92 3.43 -6.51
N THR A 274 -7.47 3.44 -5.31
CA THR A 274 -6.78 3.94 -4.11
C THR A 274 -5.49 3.17 -3.84
N TRP A 275 -5.54 1.84 -3.92
CA TRP A 275 -4.39 0.97 -3.72
C TRP A 275 -3.33 1.10 -4.81
N ILE A 276 -3.73 1.27 -6.07
CA ILE A 276 -2.80 1.55 -7.17
C ILE A 276 -2.15 2.93 -6.99
N ALA A 277 -2.92 3.94 -6.57
CA ALA A 277 -2.42 5.29 -6.29
C ALA A 277 -1.39 5.29 -5.16
N TRP A 278 -1.59 4.47 -4.13
CA TRP A 278 -0.64 4.24 -3.04
C TRP A 278 0.58 3.41 -3.43
N GLY A 279 0.49 2.67 -4.54
CA GLY A 279 1.47 1.71 -5.01
C GLY A 279 2.94 2.19 -4.99
N PRO A 280 3.28 3.34 -5.61
CA PRO A 280 4.65 3.85 -5.61
C PRO A 280 5.18 4.10 -4.19
N TYR A 281 4.36 4.73 -3.36
CA TYR A 281 4.70 5.12 -2.00
C TYR A 281 4.94 3.91 -1.11
N VAL A 282 3.95 3.01 -1.03
CA VAL A 282 4.03 1.82 -0.19
C VAL A 282 5.09 0.86 -0.75
N GLY A 283 5.12 0.65 -2.06
CA GLY A 283 6.11 -0.23 -2.71
C GLY A 283 7.55 0.19 -2.46
N ALA A 284 7.87 1.49 -2.59
CA ALA A 284 9.21 2.01 -2.32
C ALA A 284 9.60 1.88 -0.84
N PHE A 285 8.65 2.12 0.08
CA PHE A 285 8.88 1.94 1.51
C PHE A 285 9.16 0.48 1.86
N ILE A 286 8.30 -0.44 1.39
CA ILE A 286 8.44 -1.88 1.61
C ILE A 286 9.76 -2.38 1.01
N ALA A 287 10.13 -1.92 -0.19
CA ALA A 287 11.41 -2.25 -0.80
C ALA A 287 12.56 -1.92 0.15
N ARG A 288 12.57 -0.70 0.70
CA ARG A 288 13.63 -0.20 1.57
C ARG A 288 13.85 -1.02 2.82
N ILE A 289 12.78 -1.42 3.49
CA ILE A 289 12.88 -2.21 4.73
C ILE A 289 13.12 -3.70 4.50
N SER A 290 13.22 -4.14 3.23
CA SER A 290 13.30 -5.57 2.87
C SER A 290 14.62 -5.98 2.21
N LYS A 291 15.65 -5.12 2.25
CA LYS A 291 16.99 -5.48 1.76
C LYS A 291 17.52 -6.72 2.47
N GLY A 292 18.15 -7.61 1.71
CA GLY A 292 18.73 -8.88 2.18
C GLY A 292 17.73 -10.05 2.26
N ARG A 293 16.43 -9.82 2.07
CA ARG A 293 15.41 -10.87 2.04
C ARG A 293 15.32 -11.54 0.67
N THR A 294 14.91 -12.80 0.63
CA THR A 294 14.57 -13.45 -0.65
C THR A 294 13.27 -12.90 -1.22
N ILE A 295 13.10 -12.96 -2.54
CA ILE A 295 11.84 -12.57 -3.22
C ILE A 295 10.65 -13.33 -2.61
N ARG A 296 10.80 -14.61 -2.26
CA ARG A 296 9.72 -15.39 -1.64
C ARG A 296 9.37 -14.87 -0.25
N GLU A 297 10.35 -14.67 0.63
CA GLU A 297 10.11 -14.14 1.97
C GLU A 297 9.46 -12.77 1.92
N PHE A 298 9.94 -11.90 1.01
CA PHE A 298 9.36 -10.60 0.73
C PHE A 298 7.88 -10.72 0.37
N ILE A 299 7.54 -11.49 -0.67
CA ILE A 299 6.17 -11.58 -1.18
C ILE A 299 5.25 -12.18 -0.13
N VAL A 300 5.63 -13.29 0.50
CA VAL A 300 4.80 -13.97 1.50
C VAL A 300 4.58 -13.06 2.71
N GLY A 301 5.61 -12.39 3.23
CA GLY A 301 5.45 -11.53 4.39
C GLY A 301 4.62 -10.28 4.11
N VAL A 302 4.80 -9.66 2.94
CA VAL A 302 4.02 -8.48 2.51
C VAL A 302 2.55 -8.84 2.27
N MET A 303 2.27 -10.03 1.74
CA MET A 303 0.90 -10.45 1.46
C MET A 303 0.18 -10.97 2.70
N ILE A 304 0.78 -11.91 3.43
CA ILE A 304 0.07 -12.68 4.46
C ILE A 304 -0.07 -11.89 5.76
N GLY A 305 1.01 -11.28 6.24
CA GLY A 305 0.98 -10.61 7.55
C GLY A 305 -0.09 -9.52 7.62
N PRO A 306 -0.04 -8.52 6.74
CA PRO A 306 -1.03 -7.45 6.75
C PRO A 306 -2.44 -7.92 6.42
N SER A 307 -2.61 -8.87 5.48
CA SER A 307 -3.93 -9.46 5.19
C SER A 307 -4.56 -10.09 6.43
N LEU A 308 -3.79 -10.89 7.20
CA LEU A 308 -4.29 -11.51 8.42
C LEU A 308 -4.70 -10.47 9.45
N PHE A 309 -3.92 -9.41 9.62
CA PHE A 309 -4.31 -8.35 10.54
C PHE A 309 -5.60 -7.65 10.07
N SER A 310 -5.74 -7.33 8.78
CA SER A 310 -6.97 -6.75 8.25
C SER A 310 -8.16 -7.67 8.49
N MET A 311 -8.02 -8.97 8.24
CA MET A 311 -9.06 -9.96 8.54
C MET A 311 -9.45 -9.96 10.01
N ILE A 312 -8.48 -9.92 10.95
CA ILE A 312 -8.76 -9.83 12.39
C ILE A 312 -9.47 -8.52 12.71
N TRP A 313 -8.99 -7.39 12.18
CA TRP A 313 -9.57 -6.08 12.44
C TRP A 313 -11.04 -6.01 12.01
N PHE A 314 -11.37 -6.40 10.77
CA PHE A 314 -12.75 -6.46 10.29
C PHE A 314 -13.59 -7.50 11.04
N SER A 315 -12.99 -8.61 11.47
CA SER A 315 -13.70 -9.60 12.29
C SER A 315 -14.05 -9.07 13.68
N VAL A 316 -13.22 -8.20 14.26
CA VAL A 316 -13.48 -7.58 15.57
C VAL A 316 -14.46 -6.42 15.43
N PHE A 317 -14.10 -5.39 14.66
CA PHE A 317 -14.86 -4.16 14.53
C PHE A 317 -16.09 -4.31 13.65
N GLY A 318 -15.94 -4.94 12.47
CA GLY A 318 -17.03 -5.16 11.52
C GLY A 318 -18.14 -6.04 12.09
N THR A 319 -17.78 -7.19 12.68
CA THR A 319 -18.76 -8.09 13.31
C THR A 319 -19.48 -7.42 14.48
N ALA A 320 -18.76 -6.68 15.33
CA ALA A 320 -19.37 -5.96 16.44
C ALA A 320 -20.29 -4.84 15.93
N GLY A 321 -19.91 -4.14 14.86
CA GLY A 321 -20.75 -3.14 14.20
C GLY A 321 -22.02 -3.73 13.60
N ILE A 322 -21.92 -4.88 12.92
CA ILE A 322 -23.08 -5.62 12.38
C ILE A 322 -24.02 -6.05 13.51
N GLN A 323 -23.47 -6.55 14.63
CA GLN A 323 -24.29 -6.93 15.77
C GLN A 323 -24.99 -5.72 16.39
N LEU A 324 -24.31 -4.57 16.49
CA LEU A 324 -24.89 -3.33 16.96
C LEU A 324 -26.03 -2.86 16.03
N ASP A 325 -25.84 -2.94 14.72
CA ASP A 325 -26.89 -2.60 13.75
C ASP A 325 -28.10 -3.52 13.89
N ASN A 326 -27.88 -4.82 14.06
CA ASN A 326 -28.95 -5.78 14.34
C ASN A 326 -29.69 -5.46 15.66
N GLN A 327 -28.98 -5.07 16.72
CA GLN A 327 -29.57 -4.68 18.00
C GLN A 327 -30.38 -3.37 17.91
N THR A 328 -29.98 -2.48 17.01
CA THR A 328 -30.66 -1.20 16.76
C THR A 328 -31.73 -1.30 15.67
N ASN A 329 -32.00 -2.48 15.14
CA ASN A 329 -32.94 -2.75 14.04
C ASN A 329 -32.63 -1.91 12.78
N GLY A 330 -31.36 -1.83 12.36
CA GLY A 330 -30.94 -1.15 11.13
C GLY A 330 -30.71 0.36 11.27
N LYS A 331 -30.98 0.95 12.44
CA LYS A 331 -30.79 2.40 12.63
C LYS A 331 -29.35 2.84 12.54
N PHE A 332 -28.40 1.96 12.88
CA PHE A 332 -26.99 2.31 12.83
C PHE A 332 -26.54 2.47 11.37
N SER A 333 -26.82 1.49 10.50
CA SER A 333 -26.56 1.58 9.06
C SER A 333 -27.31 2.74 8.40
N GLU A 334 -28.58 2.99 8.78
CA GLU A 334 -29.34 4.15 8.30
C GLU A 334 -28.62 5.48 8.60
N THR A 335 -27.98 5.60 9.76
CA THR A 335 -27.26 6.81 10.13
C THR A 335 -25.99 6.99 9.29
N LEU A 336 -25.30 5.90 8.94
CA LEU A 336 -24.18 5.96 7.99
C LEU A 336 -24.62 6.46 6.61
N TYR A 337 -25.79 6.05 6.13
CA TYR A 337 -26.32 6.48 4.84
C TYR A 337 -26.69 7.97 4.84
N ASN A 338 -27.22 8.48 5.95
CA ASN A 338 -27.68 9.86 6.06
C ASN A 338 -26.55 10.85 6.38
N ASP A 339 -25.64 10.47 7.26
CA ASP A 339 -24.63 11.37 7.82
C ASP A 339 -23.20 11.06 7.30
N GLY A 340 -23.06 9.97 6.54
CA GLY A 340 -21.83 9.55 5.86
C GLY A 340 -21.00 8.56 6.66
N ALA A 341 -20.16 7.78 5.96
CA ALA A 341 -19.37 6.70 6.55
C ALA A 341 -18.44 7.10 7.71
N ALA A 342 -18.01 8.37 7.77
CA ALA A 342 -17.10 8.86 8.80
C ALA A 342 -17.68 8.81 10.22
N VAL A 343 -19.01 8.87 10.37
CA VAL A 343 -19.66 8.83 11.70
C VAL A 343 -19.64 7.43 12.34
N ALA A 344 -19.45 6.39 11.52
CA ALA A 344 -19.62 4.99 11.92
C ALA A 344 -18.79 4.62 13.15
N LEU A 345 -17.50 4.99 13.14
CA LEU A 345 -16.60 4.67 14.24
C LEU A 345 -17.09 5.28 15.56
N PHE A 346 -17.42 6.57 15.58
CA PHE A 346 -17.71 7.24 16.85
C PHE A 346 -19.08 6.86 17.41
N GLN A 347 -20.07 6.65 16.55
CA GLN A 347 -21.34 6.06 16.97
C GLN A 347 -21.18 4.63 17.48
N PHE A 348 -20.30 3.84 16.85
CA PHE A 348 -19.95 2.53 17.37
C PHE A 348 -19.36 2.65 18.78
N LEU A 349 -18.38 3.52 19.00
CA LEU A 349 -17.72 3.71 20.30
C LEU A 349 -18.68 4.13 21.42
N GLU A 350 -19.69 4.96 21.12
CA GLU A 350 -20.72 5.39 22.07
C GLU A 350 -21.55 4.24 22.66
N ASN A 351 -21.62 3.12 21.95
CA ASN A 351 -22.38 1.93 22.37
C ASN A 351 -21.55 0.93 23.21
N PHE A 352 -20.29 1.23 23.49
CA PHE A 352 -19.44 0.40 24.34
C PHE A 352 -19.01 1.13 25.63
N PRO A 353 -18.67 0.39 26.70
CA PRO A 353 -18.08 0.96 27.90
C PRO A 353 -16.88 1.87 27.59
N LEU A 354 -16.59 2.83 28.48
CA LEU A 354 -15.46 3.75 28.33
C LEU A 354 -15.47 4.56 27.02
N ALA A 355 -16.65 4.76 26.40
CA ALA A 355 -16.83 5.46 25.13
C ALA A 355 -15.95 6.71 24.97
N LEU A 356 -16.00 7.65 25.92
CA LEU A 356 -15.18 8.87 25.89
C LEU A 356 -13.68 8.58 25.81
N LEU A 357 -13.19 7.65 26.64
CA LEU A 357 -11.77 7.28 26.65
C LEU A 357 -11.38 6.64 25.31
N THR A 358 -12.16 5.68 24.81
CA THR A 358 -11.86 5.01 23.54
C THR A 358 -11.97 5.96 22.34
N SER A 359 -12.89 6.94 22.37
CA SER A 359 -13.01 7.97 21.33
C SER A 359 -11.81 8.91 21.32
N ILE A 360 -11.32 9.34 22.49
CA ILE A 360 -10.09 10.15 22.59
C ILE A 360 -8.88 9.34 22.07
N LEU A 361 -8.78 8.07 22.44
CA LEU A 361 -7.70 7.19 21.98
C LEU A 361 -7.76 6.94 20.46
N MET A 362 -8.96 6.75 19.90
CA MET A 362 -9.16 6.61 18.46
C MET A 362 -8.83 7.90 17.71
N LEU A 363 -9.27 9.08 18.21
CA LEU A 363 -8.88 10.38 17.66
C LEU A 363 -7.36 10.55 17.64
N PHE A 364 -6.69 10.16 18.72
CA PHE A 364 -5.23 10.21 18.80
C PHE A 364 -4.56 9.25 17.82
N LEU A 365 -5.08 8.02 17.68
CA LEU A 365 -4.61 7.04 16.70
C LEU A 365 -4.76 7.56 15.27
N ILE A 366 -5.93 8.11 14.92
CA ILE A 366 -6.21 8.70 13.61
C ILE A 366 -5.24 9.86 13.35
N PHE A 367 -5.05 10.76 14.33
CA PHE A 367 -4.12 11.87 14.19
C PHE A 367 -2.68 11.40 13.94
N ILE A 368 -2.21 10.36 14.65
CA ILE A 368 -0.89 9.78 14.40
C ILE A 368 -0.79 9.21 12.98
N PHE A 369 -1.77 8.40 12.54
CA PHE A 369 -1.74 7.84 11.18
C PHE A 369 -1.81 8.93 10.11
N PHE A 370 -2.56 10.00 10.36
CA PHE A 370 -2.61 11.17 9.49
C PHE A 370 -1.22 11.80 9.35
N VAL A 371 -0.61 12.17 10.47
CA VAL A 371 0.67 12.89 10.47
C VAL A 371 1.78 12.01 9.90
N ALA A 372 1.88 10.75 10.33
CA ALA A 372 2.91 9.82 9.89
C ALA A 372 2.77 9.46 8.40
N GLY A 373 1.55 9.23 7.93
CA GLY A 373 1.29 8.92 6.52
C GLY A 373 1.60 10.10 5.60
N ALA A 374 1.21 11.31 5.98
CA ALA A 374 1.45 12.52 5.21
C ALA A 374 2.94 12.94 5.18
N ASP A 375 3.65 12.77 6.30
CA ASP A 375 5.10 12.96 6.39
C ASP A 375 5.81 12.04 5.39
N ALA A 376 5.51 10.74 5.46
CA ALA A 376 6.11 9.76 4.57
C ALA A 376 5.79 10.06 3.09
N GLY A 377 4.58 10.58 2.81
CA GLY A 377 4.20 11.13 1.50
C GLY A 377 5.09 12.30 1.04
N CYS A 378 5.39 13.27 1.92
CA CYS A 378 6.29 14.39 1.62
C CYS A 378 7.69 13.90 1.24
N VAL A 379 8.21 12.93 1.99
CA VAL A 379 9.54 12.34 1.76
C VAL A 379 9.59 11.59 0.44
N VAL A 380 8.59 10.74 0.15
CA VAL A 380 8.57 9.96 -1.09
C VAL A 380 8.37 10.84 -2.32
N LEU A 381 7.39 11.74 -2.32
CA LEU A 381 7.18 12.68 -3.43
C LEU A 381 8.43 13.54 -3.66
N GLY A 382 9.07 14.00 -2.58
CA GLY A 382 10.33 14.71 -2.65
C GLY A 382 11.47 13.89 -3.24
N SER A 383 11.57 12.62 -2.87
CA SER A 383 12.57 11.68 -3.41
C SER A 383 12.37 11.46 -4.91
N MET A 384 11.14 11.11 -5.32
CA MET A 384 10.78 10.88 -6.73
C MET A 384 11.04 12.11 -7.60
N SER A 385 10.77 13.31 -7.06
CA SER A 385 10.97 14.59 -7.77
C SER A 385 12.42 15.06 -7.81
N ALA A 386 13.30 14.46 -7.00
CA ALA A 386 14.70 14.84 -6.88
C ALA A 386 15.65 13.73 -7.38
N GLY A 387 15.21 12.93 -8.36
CA GLY A 387 16.03 11.89 -8.99
C GLY A 387 16.16 10.60 -8.16
N GLY A 388 15.26 10.36 -7.21
CA GLY A 388 15.27 9.17 -6.36
C GLY A 388 16.23 9.25 -5.18
N VAL A 389 16.65 10.46 -4.77
CA VAL A 389 17.51 10.64 -3.59
C VAL A 389 16.77 10.23 -2.31
N LEU A 390 17.44 9.46 -1.44
CA LEU A 390 16.83 8.93 -0.21
C LEU A 390 16.40 10.03 0.77
N ASN A 391 17.17 11.12 0.83
CA ASN A 391 16.95 12.25 1.73
C ASN A 391 16.80 13.54 0.92
N PRO A 392 15.60 13.83 0.37
CA PRO A 392 15.38 15.05 -0.38
C PRO A 392 15.51 16.29 0.51
N LYS A 393 15.90 17.42 -0.10
CA LYS A 393 16.00 18.71 0.59
C LYS A 393 14.68 19.06 1.27
N THR A 394 14.74 19.61 2.48
CA THR A 394 13.56 19.99 3.26
C THR A 394 12.61 20.91 2.49
N SER A 395 13.13 21.84 1.69
CA SER A 395 12.29 22.70 0.84
C SER A 395 11.41 21.90 -0.13
N ILE A 396 11.93 20.86 -0.77
CA ILE A 396 11.18 20.00 -1.70
C ILE A 396 10.09 19.23 -0.95
N LYS A 397 10.42 18.67 0.21
CA LYS A 397 9.45 17.96 1.08
C LYS A 397 8.29 18.88 1.47
N LEU A 398 8.60 20.10 1.91
CA LEU A 398 7.61 21.10 2.32
C LEU A 398 6.74 21.57 1.15
N THR A 399 7.32 21.76 -0.04
CA THR A 399 6.53 22.09 -1.24
C THR A 399 5.50 21.02 -1.54
N TRP A 400 5.88 19.74 -1.51
CA TRP A 400 4.92 18.64 -1.68
C TRP A 400 3.91 18.56 -0.55
N GLY A 401 4.34 18.85 0.68
CA GLY A 401 3.44 18.98 1.83
C GLY A 401 2.33 19.99 1.60
N VAL A 402 2.65 21.18 1.09
CA VAL A 402 1.64 22.20 0.75
C VAL A 402 0.74 21.74 -0.40
N ILE A 403 1.31 21.16 -1.47
CA ILE A 403 0.54 20.69 -2.63
C ILE A 403 -0.47 19.61 -2.21
N MET A 404 -0.06 18.66 -1.35
CA MET A 404 -0.95 17.62 -0.83
C MET A 404 -2.11 18.20 -0.03
N ALA A 405 -1.85 19.16 0.88
CA ALA A 405 -2.90 19.84 1.65
C ALA A 405 -3.88 20.59 0.74
N VAL A 406 -3.37 21.29 -0.27
CA VAL A 406 -4.21 22.02 -1.24
C VAL A 406 -5.08 21.06 -2.04
N ILE A 407 -4.53 19.94 -2.53
CA ILE A 407 -5.32 18.95 -3.29
C ILE A 407 -6.37 18.31 -2.39
N ALA A 408 -6.03 17.93 -1.16
CA ALA A 408 -7.00 17.39 -0.20
C ALA A 408 -8.14 18.39 0.06
N ALA A 409 -7.81 19.67 0.27
CA ALA A 409 -8.81 20.72 0.46
C ALA A 409 -9.70 20.91 -0.77
N VAL A 410 -9.13 20.91 -1.98
CA VAL A 410 -9.89 21.04 -3.23
C VAL A 410 -10.81 19.85 -3.43
N LEU A 411 -10.31 18.61 -3.29
CA LEU A 411 -11.13 17.41 -3.48
C LEU A 411 -12.28 17.35 -2.46
N LEU A 412 -12.03 17.77 -1.21
CA LEU A 412 -13.06 17.84 -0.17
C LEU A 412 -14.14 18.87 -0.51
N VAL A 413 -13.75 20.06 -0.97
CA VAL A 413 -14.70 21.14 -1.32
C VAL A 413 -15.47 20.82 -2.61
N VAL A 414 -14.81 20.22 -3.61
CA VAL A 414 -15.43 19.83 -4.88
C VAL A 414 -16.46 18.72 -4.68
N GLY A 415 -16.24 17.82 -3.73
CA GLY A 415 -17.24 16.84 -3.29
C GLY A 415 -18.35 17.45 -2.42
N GLY A 416 -18.64 18.75 -2.49
CA GLY A 416 -19.75 19.38 -1.75
C GLY A 416 -19.55 19.55 -0.24
N GLY A 417 -18.59 18.85 0.38
CA GLY A 417 -18.42 18.77 1.83
C GLY A 417 -19.47 17.87 2.51
N GLY A 418 -19.12 17.21 3.61
CA GLY A 418 -20.04 16.28 4.28
C GLY A 418 -20.11 14.90 3.62
N THR A 419 -21.31 14.39 3.32
CA THR A 419 -21.55 13.03 2.78
C THR A 419 -20.93 12.81 1.40
N ASP A 420 -20.98 13.83 0.54
CA ASP A 420 -20.56 13.74 -0.87
C ASP A 420 -19.04 13.98 -1.03
N ALA A 421 -18.34 14.36 0.06
CA ALA A 421 -16.92 14.65 0.03
C ALA A 421 -16.10 13.43 -0.42
N LEU A 422 -16.61 12.23 -0.16
CA LEU A 422 -16.01 10.97 -0.58
C LEU A 422 -16.03 10.80 -2.11
N ASP A 423 -17.02 11.34 -2.82
CA ASP A 423 -17.13 11.22 -4.28
C ASP A 423 -16.05 12.03 -4.98
N GLY A 424 -15.76 13.23 -4.48
CA GLY A 424 -14.66 14.07 -4.96
C GLY A 424 -13.32 13.37 -4.81
N LEU A 425 -13.06 12.78 -3.63
CA LEU A 425 -11.84 12.01 -3.35
C LEU A 425 -11.73 10.77 -4.25
N THR A 426 -12.83 10.03 -4.41
CA THR A 426 -12.93 8.80 -5.22
C THR A 426 -12.62 9.05 -6.69
N ASN A 427 -13.28 10.06 -7.29
CA ASN A 427 -13.09 10.39 -8.70
C ASN A 427 -11.65 10.85 -8.99
N GLY A 428 -11.06 11.63 -8.08
CA GLY A 428 -9.66 12.05 -8.18
C GLY A 428 -8.68 10.86 -8.15
N ALA A 429 -8.88 9.90 -7.24
CA ALA A 429 -8.07 8.70 -7.17
C ALA A 429 -8.17 7.84 -8.43
N ILE A 430 -9.38 7.59 -8.93
CA ILE A 430 -9.60 6.76 -10.14
C ILE A 430 -8.88 7.36 -11.34
N LEU A 431 -9.02 8.68 -11.54
CA LEU A 431 -8.39 9.39 -12.66
C LEU A 431 -6.85 9.30 -12.62
N ALA A 432 -6.25 9.45 -11.44
CA ALA A 432 -4.80 9.41 -11.26
C ALA A 432 -4.23 7.98 -11.25
N ALA A 433 -4.98 7.02 -10.72
CA ALA A 433 -4.54 5.64 -10.59
C ALA A 433 -4.59 4.86 -11.90
N THR A 434 -5.55 5.15 -12.78
CA THR A 434 -5.76 4.37 -14.02
C THR A 434 -4.50 4.32 -14.89
N PRO A 435 -3.83 5.45 -15.23
CA PRO A 435 -2.62 5.41 -16.04
C PRO A 435 -1.49 4.62 -15.37
N PHE A 436 -1.32 4.80 -14.06
CA PHE A 436 -0.27 4.11 -13.30
C PHE A 436 -0.51 2.60 -13.21
N GLY A 437 -1.77 2.17 -12.99
CA GLY A 437 -2.14 0.76 -12.99
C GLY A 437 -1.86 0.07 -14.33
N ILE A 438 -2.08 0.77 -15.44
CA ILE A 438 -1.70 0.27 -16.77
C ILE A 438 -0.18 0.17 -16.91
N LEU A 439 0.59 1.14 -16.40
CA LEU A 439 2.07 1.10 -16.43
C LEU A 439 2.67 -0.04 -15.59
N MET A 440 2.00 -0.47 -14.52
CA MET A 440 2.46 -1.59 -13.70
C MET A 440 2.49 -2.92 -14.47
N VAL A 441 1.68 -3.09 -15.52
CA VAL A 441 1.68 -4.32 -16.34
C VAL A 441 3.01 -4.51 -17.10
N PRO A 442 3.47 -3.56 -17.95
CA PRO A 442 4.80 -3.65 -18.55
C PRO A 442 5.92 -3.65 -17.51
N MET A 443 5.75 -3.00 -16.35
CA MET A 443 6.72 -3.11 -15.24
C MET A 443 6.97 -4.57 -14.82
N CYS A 444 5.91 -5.38 -14.68
CA CYS A 444 6.02 -6.81 -14.36
C CYS A 444 6.82 -7.57 -15.41
N TYR A 445 6.58 -7.27 -16.69
CA TYR A 445 7.33 -7.87 -17.80
C TYR A 445 8.81 -7.46 -17.79
N GLY A 446 9.11 -6.18 -17.54
CA GLY A 446 10.47 -5.65 -17.38
C GLY A 446 11.23 -6.35 -16.26
N LEU A 447 10.60 -6.51 -15.09
CA LEU A 447 11.15 -7.25 -13.96
C LEU A 447 11.41 -8.72 -14.33
N LEU A 448 10.42 -9.42 -14.88
CA LEU A 448 10.57 -10.84 -15.22
C LEU A 448 11.67 -11.08 -16.26
N LYS A 449 11.73 -10.23 -17.29
CA LYS A 449 12.80 -10.28 -18.31
C LYS A 449 14.18 -10.10 -17.67
N THR A 450 14.29 -9.22 -16.68
CA THR A 450 15.54 -8.94 -15.97
C THR A 450 15.96 -10.13 -15.11
N LEU A 451 15.06 -10.62 -14.25
CA LEU A 451 15.27 -11.81 -13.42
C LEU A 451 15.70 -13.02 -14.26
N GLN A 452 15.05 -13.23 -15.40
CA GLN A 452 15.40 -14.30 -16.35
C GLN A 452 16.78 -14.13 -16.96
N SER A 453 17.18 -12.89 -17.28
CA SER A 453 18.47 -12.62 -17.89
C SER A 453 19.61 -12.77 -16.87
N ASP A 454 19.42 -12.35 -15.63
CA ASP A 454 20.43 -12.46 -14.57
C ASP A 454 20.59 -13.89 -14.09
N SER A 455 19.49 -14.61 -13.85
CA SER A 455 19.54 -16.02 -13.47
C SER A 455 20.27 -16.88 -14.52
N ARG A 456 20.09 -16.59 -15.82
CA ARG A 456 20.84 -17.28 -16.88
C ARG A 456 22.32 -16.93 -16.93
N LYS A 457 22.69 -15.69 -16.56
CA LYS A 457 24.09 -15.27 -16.49
C LYS A 457 24.79 -15.93 -15.31
N GLU A 458 24.14 -15.95 -14.15
CA GLU A 458 24.63 -16.61 -12.93
C GLU A 458 24.81 -18.12 -13.16
N GLU A 459 23.79 -18.81 -13.70
CA GLU A 459 23.86 -20.24 -14.06
C GLU A 459 25.03 -20.54 -15.03
N ARG A 460 25.30 -19.64 -15.98
CA ARG A 460 26.40 -19.79 -16.93
C ARG A 460 27.77 -19.58 -16.26
N GLN A 461 27.90 -18.61 -15.37
CA GLN A 461 29.13 -18.33 -14.63
C GLN A 461 29.48 -19.49 -13.70
N GLU A 462 28.51 -20.02 -12.96
CA GLU A 462 28.70 -21.21 -12.11
C GLU A 462 29.15 -22.42 -12.93
N MET A 463 28.55 -22.64 -14.11
CA MET A 463 28.93 -23.75 -14.98
C MET A 463 30.35 -23.60 -15.55
N GLU A 464 30.76 -22.38 -15.92
CA GLU A 464 32.12 -22.07 -16.35
C GLU A 464 33.14 -22.28 -15.20
N GLU A 465 32.80 -21.92 -13.97
CA GLU A 465 33.61 -22.16 -12.78
C GLU A 465 33.76 -23.66 -12.46
N ILE A 466 32.68 -24.45 -12.59
CA ILE A 466 32.72 -25.91 -12.43
C ILE A 466 33.57 -26.57 -13.52
N MET A 467 33.46 -26.12 -14.77
CA MET A 467 34.26 -26.65 -15.89
C MET A 467 35.74 -26.31 -15.76
N THR A 468 36.07 -25.16 -15.17
CA THR A 468 37.46 -24.72 -14.97
C THR A 468 38.11 -25.34 -13.73
N SER A 469 37.34 -25.60 -12.66
CA SER A 469 37.79 -26.23 -11.41
C SER A 469 37.91 -27.76 -11.46
N ARG A 470 37.36 -28.43 -12.49
CA ARG A 470 37.53 -29.87 -12.69
C ARG A 470 39.01 -30.23 -12.96
N PRO A 471 39.63 -31.15 -12.18
CA PRO A 471 40.97 -31.61 -12.46
C PRO A 471 41.01 -32.30 -13.83
N ALA A 472 42.06 -32.02 -14.61
CA ALA A 472 42.22 -32.59 -15.94
C ALA A 472 42.31 -34.13 -15.83
N PRO A 473 41.68 -34.89 -16.75
CA PRO A 473 41.80 -36.35 -16.74
C PRO A 473 43.28 -36.78 -16.83
N PRO A 474 43.66 -37.87 -16.14
CA PRO A 474 45.04 -38.34 -16.15
C PRO A 474 45.49 -38.62 -17.58
N GLY A 475 46.57 -37.97 -18.03
CA GLY A 475 47.10 -38.05 -19.40
C GLY A 475 46.75 -36.89 -20.33
N SER A 476 46.03 -35.86 -19.85
CA SER A 476 45.78 -34.65 -20.63
C SER A 476 47.08 -33.84 -20.82
N PRO A 477 47.39 -33.33 -22.03
CA PRO A 477 48.49 -32.39 -22.20
C PRO A 477 48.23 -31.13 -21.35
N PRO A 478 49.28 -30.48 -20.80
CA PRO A 478 49.11 -29.30 -19.97
C PRO A 478 48.30 -28.24 -20.73
N ARG A 479 47.24 -27.72 -20.10
CA ARG A 479 46.45 -26.63 -20.67
C ARG A 479 47.41 -25.49 -21.03
N PRO A 480 47.30 -24.85 -22.22
CA PRO A 480 48.10 -23.68 -22.54
C PRO A 480 47.88 -22.65 -21.43
N ALA A 481 48.97 -22.11 -20.87
CA ALA A 481 48.88 -21.01 -19.94
C ALA A 481 48.23 -19.83 -20.65
N THR A 482 46.91 -19.68 -20.51
CA THR A 482 46.23 -18.44 -20.84
C THR A 482 46.75 -17.42 -19.83
N GLY A 483 47.73 -16.63 -20.25
CA GLY A 483 48.13 -15.44 -19.51
C GLY A 483 46.90 -14.55 -19.35
N GLY A 484 46.26 -14.66 -18.19
CA GLY A 484 45.28 -13.67 -17.77
C GLY A 484 45.98 -12.31 -17.63
N PRO A 485 45.32 -11.20 -17.96
CA PRO A 485 45.85 -9.89 -17.63
C PRO A 485 46.08 -9.84 -16.13
N SER A 486 47.26 -9.36 -15.71
CA SER A 486 47.56 -9.08 -14.32
C SER A 486 46.50 -8.15 -13.72
N ALA A 487 46.28 -8.27 -12.41
CA ALA A 487 45.31 -7.51 -11.61
C ALA A 487 45.53 -5.98 -11.57
N GLN A 488 46.30 -5.41 -12.51
CA GLN A 488 46.53 -3.97 -12.69
C GLN A 488 45.90 -3.39 -13.96
N GLN A 489 45.17 -4.17 -14.76
CA GLN A 489 44.47 -3.66 -15.97
C GLN A 489 42.93 -3.57 -15.84
N MET A 490 42.38 -3.72 -14.64
CA MET A 490 40.92 -3.69 -14.41
C MET A 490 40.34 -2.28 -14.19
N THR A 491 41.04 -1.23 -14.61
CA THR A 491 40.54 0.15 -14.65
C THR A 491 40.44 0.62 -16.10
N ALA A 492 39.40 0.19 -16.82
CA ALA A 492 38.92 0.88 -18.02
C ALA A 492 37.52 0.40 -18.45
N GLU A 493 36.59 1.35 -18.38
CA GLU A 493 35.36 1.51 -19.18
C GLU A 493 34.12 0.67 -18.85
N ASP A 494 33.38 1.16 -17.85
CA ASP A 494 31.93 1.03 -17.73
C ASP A 494 31.22 1.94 -18.77
N PRO A 495 30.29 1.45 -19.61
CA PRO A 495 29.51 2.29 -20.53
C PRO A 495 28.66 3.38 -19.85
N LEU A 496 28.53 3.36 -18.52
CA LEU A 496 27.75 4.33 -17.75
C LEU A 496 28.44 5.70 -17.54
N GLU A 497 29.73 5.88 -17.91
CA GLU A 497 30.45 7.14 -17.69
C GLU A 497 30.46 8.14 -18.87
N ARG A 498 29.90 7.81 -20.05
CA ARG A 498 29.95 8.72 -21.22
C ARG A 498 28.99 9.93 -21.19
N GLY A 499 28.54 10.36 -20.01
CA GLY A 499 27.57 11.45 -19.86
C GLY A 499 28.10 12.77 -19.29
N ARG A 500 29.32 12.83 -18.74
CA ARG A 500 29.82 14.03 -18.05
C ARG A 500 31.21 14.43 -18.50
N HIS A 501 31.30 15.11 -19.64
CA HIS A 501 32.27 16.18 -19.87
C HIS A 501 32.06 16.71 -21.29
N ARG A 502 31.13 17.65 -21.43
CA ARG A 502 31.08 18.63 -22.53
C ARG A 502 30.07 19.71 -22.16
N THR A 503 30.56 20.76 -21.51
CA THR A 503 30.22 22.18 -21.72
C THR A 503 30.86 23.01 -20.61
N SER A 504 32.01 23.61 -20.92
CA SER A 504 32.48 24.85 -20.31
C SER A 504 33.17 25.64 -21.43
N GLU A 505 32.39 26.46 -22.11
CA GLU A 505 32.74 27.80 -22.59
C GLU A 505 31.52 28.69 -22.40
#